data_AF-A0A3D4LHD2-F1
#
_entry.id   AF-A0A3D4LHD2-F1
#
_cell.length_a   1.000
_cell.length_b   1.000
_cell.length_c   1.000
_cell.angle_alpha   90.00
_cell.angle_beta   90.00
_cell.angle_gamma   90.00
#
_symmetry.space_group_name_H-M   'P 1'
#
loop_
_entity.id
_entity.type
_entity.pdbx_description
1 polymer ?
#
loop_
_entity_poly.entity_id
_entity_poly.type
_entity_poly.pdbx_seq_one_letter_code
_entity_poly.pdbx_strand_id
1 'polypeptide(L)' 'ADMLTQNGIRYSAWGENIAAGQRTPEEVVNAWMNSEGHRANILASHFTKIGVGYVNNGRPYWTQMFTN' A
#
# COMPACT_ATOMS: atom_id res chain seq x y z
N ALA A 1 11.87 -4.32 3.52
CA ALA A 1 12.72 -3.55 4.47
C ALA A 1 13.81 -2.75 3.77
N ASP A 2 14.45 -3.31 2.73
CA ASP A 2 15.54 -2.65 2.01
C ASP A 2 15.12 -1.37 1.29
N MET A 3 14.02 -1.37 0.52
CA MET A 3 13.61 -0.18 -0.26
C MET A 3 13.37 1.06 0.62
N LEU A 4 12.62 0.91 1.72
CA LEU A 4 12.31 2.03 2.61
C LEU A 4 13.60 2.61 3.23
N THR A 5 14.48 1.74 3.71
CA THR A 5 15.75 2.14 4.33
C THR A 5 16.71 2.76 3.31
N GLN A 6 16.80 2.20 2.10
CA GLN A 6 17.61 2.73 0.99
C GLN A 6 17.17 4.13 0.57
N ASN A 7 15.89 4.45 0.69
CA ASN A 7 15.33 5.78 0.41
C ASN A 7 15.30 6.68 1.65
N GLY A 8 16.02 6.33 2.73
CA GLY A 8 16.15 7.15 3.93
C GLY A 8 14.89 7.21 4.80
N ILE A 9 13.90 6.35 4.57
CA ILE A 9 12.67 6.29 5.36
C ILE A 9 12.97 5.53 6.65
N ARG A 10 12.88 6.24 7.78
CA ARG A 10 12.96 5.65 9.12
C ARG A 10 11.58 5.22 9.60
N TYR A 11 11.48 3.99 10.07
CA TYR A 11 10.24 3.40 10.57
C TYR A 11 10.58 2.34 11.64
N SER A 12 9.65 2.03 12.54
CA SER A 12 9.74 0.87 13.43
C SER A 12 8.70 -0.20 13.12
N ALA A 13 7.67 0.13 12.34
CA ALA A 13 6.72 -0.79 11.74
C ALA A 13 6.41 -0.36 10.29
N TRP A 14 6.10 -1.32 9.43
CA TRP A 14 5.68 -1.04 8.05
C TRP A 14 4.65 -2.06 7.57
N GLY A 15 3.85 -1.67 6.58
CA GLY A 15 2.88 -2.54 5.89
C GLY A 15 2.83 -2.22 4.41
N GLU A 16 2.47 -3.21 3.60
CA GLU A 16 2.30 -3.06 2.15
C GLU A 16 0.97 -3.67 1.71
N ASN A 17 0.23 -2.91 0.88
CA ASN A 17 -0.81 -3.46 0.04
C ASN A 17 -0.37 -3.33 -1.42
N ILE A 18 -0.48 -4.41 -2.19
CA ILE A 18 -0.15 -4.43 -3.62
C ILE A 18 -1.29 -5.10 -4.39
N ALA A 19 -1.62 -4.55 -5.55
CA ALA A 19 -2.66 -5.09 -6.42
C ALA A 19 -2.37 -4.77 -7.89
N ALA A 20 -2.95 -5.56 -8.78
CA ALA A 20 -2.81 -5.37 -10.22
C ALA A 20 -4.09 -5.72 -10.99
N GLY A 21 -4.48 -4.86 -11.91
CA GLY A 21 -5.63 -5.05 -12.82
C GLY A 21 -6.85 -4.18 -12.51
N GLN A 22 -6.96 -3.61 -11.30
CA GLN A 22 -8.01 -2.64 -10.96
C GLN A 22 -7.78 -1.35 -11.76
N ARG A 23 -8.84 -0.84 -12.39
CA ARG A 23 -8.77 0.26 -13.36
C ARG A 23 -8.88 1.61 -12.67
N THR A 24 -9.48 1.66 -11.48
CA THR A 24 -9.69 2.89 -10.73
C THR A 24 -9.18 2.79 -9.29
N PRO A 25 -8.89 3.93 -8.63
CA PRO A 25 -8.58 3.98 -7.21
C PRO A 25 -9.68 3.34 -6.33
N GLU A 26 -10.96 3.56 -6.66
CA GLU A 26 -12.09 3.02 -5.91
C GLU A 26 -12.12 1.49 -6.00
N GLU A 27 -11.89 0.92 -7.19
CA GLU A 27 -11.83 -0.53 -7.38
C GLU A 27 -10.72 -1.16 -6.53
N VAL A 28 -9.53 -0.55 -6.50
CA VAL A 28 -8.40 -1.12 -5.74
C VAL A 28 -8.57 -0.97 -4.24
N VAL A 29 -9.07 0.17 -3.76
CA VAL A 29 -9.34 0.38 -2.34
C VAL A 29 -10.45 -0.56 -1.87
N ASN A 30 -11.52 -0.74 -2.65
CA ASN A 30 -12.56 -1.70 -2.33
C ASN A 30 -12.02 -3.14 -2.30
N ALA A 31 -11.15 -3.52 -3.24
CA ALA A 31 -10.53 -4.84 -3.25
C ALA A 31 -9.66 -5.08 -2.00
N TRP A 32 -8.85 -4.09 -1.58
CA TRP A 32 -8.06 -4.18 -0.36
C TRP A 32 -8.93 -4.22 0.89
N MET A 33 -9.99 -3.41 0.98
CA MET A 33 -10.91 -3.41 2.12
C MET A 33 -11.68 -4.73 2.27
N ASN A 34 -11.89 -5.47 1.18
CA ASN A 34 -12.52 -6.80 1.20
C ASN A 34 -11.55 -7.95 1.49
N SER A 35 -10.26 -7.66 1.70
CA SER A 35 -9.24 -8.65 2.02
C SER A 35 -8.73 -8.42 3.44
N GLU A 36 -8.87 -9.41 4.32
CA GLU A 36 -8.56 -9.26 5.76
C GLU A 36 -7.16 -8.71 6.02
N GLY A 37 -6.13 -9.25 5.36
CA GLY A 37 -4.74 -8.79 5.53
C GLY A 37 -4.52 -7.36 5.04
N HIS A 38 -5.03 -7.01 3.86
CA HIS A 38 -4.88 -5.66 3.32
C HIS A 38 -5.68 -4.62 4.12
N ARG A 39 -6.89 -4.99 4.55
CA ARG A 39 -7.74 -4.19 5.42
C ARG A 39 -7.08 -3.95 6.78
N ALA A 40 -6.40 -4.95 7.35
CA ALA A 40 -5.68 -4.80 8.60
C ALA A 40 -4.58 -3.72 8.50
N ASN A 41 -3.87 -3.63 7.37
CA ASN A 41 -2.91 -2.55 7.13
C ASN A 41 -3.61 -1.17 7.06
N ILE A 42 -4.73 -1.06 6.34
CA ILE A 42 -5.46 0.21 6.17
C ILE A 42 -6.02 0.73 7.51
N LEU A 43 -6.50 -0.16 8.36
CA LEU A 43 -7.15 0.18 9.63
C LEU A 43 -6.20 0.21 10.82
N ALA A 44 -4.92 -0.10 10.64
CA ALA A 44 -3.94 -0.12 11.70
C ALA A 44 -3.65 1.31 12.21
N SER A 45 -4.12 1.60 13.41
CA SER A 45 -3.98 2.93 14.04
C SER A 45 -2.54 3.36 14.35
N HIS A 46 -1.59 2.44 14.33
CA HIS A 46 -0.18 2.72 14.59
C HIS A 46 0.58 3.17 13.34
N PHE A 47 0.00 3.01 12.14
CA PHE A 47 0.55 3.63 10.94
C PHE A 47 0.08 5.08 10.85
N THR A 48 1.02 5.99 10.69
CA THR A 48 0.79 7.44 10.69
C THR A 48 1.14 8.09 9.34
N LYS A 49 1.82 7.34 8.46
CA LYS A 49 2.27 7.79 7.15
C LYS A 49 1.84 6.79 6.08
N ILE A 50 1.45 7.32 4.93
CA ILE A 50 1.11 6.52 3.75
C ILE A 50 1.82 7.08 2.51
N GLY A 51 2.33 6.18 1.69
CA GLY A 51 2.75 6.45 0.30
C GLY A 51 1.92 5.61 -0.66
N VAL A 52 1.46 6.21 -1.76
CA VAL A 52 0.66 5.52 -2.79
C VAL A 52 1.39 5.60 -4.12
N GLY A 53 1.55 4.45 -4.78
CA GLY A 53 2.14 4.33 -6.10
C GLY A 53 1.15 3.76 -7.10
N TYR A 54 1.15 4.31 -8.31
CA TYR A 54 0.41 3.79 -9.45
C TYR A 54 1.31 3.79 -10.68
N VAL A 55 1.33 2.66 -11.40
CA VAL A 55 1.97 2.56 -12.72
C VAL A 55 1.09 1.74 -13.64
N ASN A 56 0.99 2.17 -14.90
CA ASN A 56 0.27 1.42 -15.93
C ASN A 56 1.16 1.21 -17.15
N ASN A 57 1.64 -0.03 -17.31
CA ASN A 57 2.46 -0.44 -18.45
C ASN A 57 1.78 -1.60 -19.21
N GLY A 58 0.55 -1.35 -19.67
CA GLY A 58 -0.33 -2.37 -20.28
C GLY A 58 -1.20 -3.12 -19.26
N ARG A 59 -0.90 -2.98 -17.97
CA ARG A 59 -1.73 -3.41 -16.85
C ARG A 59 -1.58 -2.40 -15.71
N PRO A 60 -2.67 -1.96 -15.05
CA PRO A 60 -2.60 -1.18 -13.81
C PRO A 60 -1.92 -1.94 -12.68
N TYR A 61 -0.97 -1.31 -12.00
CA TYR A 61 -0.36 -1.76 -10.75
C TYR A 61 -0.49 -0.67 -9.70
N TRP A 62 -0.85 -1.09 -8.50
CA TRP A 62 -1.11 -0.21 -7.35
C TRP A 62 -0.33 -0.69 -6.15
N THR A 63 0.24 0.24 -5.39
CA THR A 63 0.91 -0.05 -4.13
C THR A 63 0.49 0.99 -3.09
N GLN A 64 0.24 0.55 -1.86
CA GLN A 64 0.21 1.39 -0.67
C GLN A 64 1.28 0.93 0.30
N MET A 65 2.12 1.86 0.74
CA MET A 65 3.10 1.66 1.79
C MET A 65 2.67 2.41 3.04
N PHE A 66 2.63 1.71 4.16
CA PHE A 66 2.32 2.28 5.47
C PHE A 66 3.56 2.25 6.37
N THR A 67 3.79 3.31 7.12
CA THR A 67 4.86 3.41 8.13
C THR A 67 4.39 4.25 9.33
N ASN A 68 5.17 4.25 10.41
CA ASN A 68 4.93 5.07 11.60
C ASN A 68 5.93 6.23 11.77
#